data_AF-A0A8I1N469-F1
#
_entry.id   AF-A0A8I1N469-F1
#
_cell.length_a   1.000
_cell.length_b   1.000
_cell.length_c   1.000
_cell.angle_alpha   90.00
_cell.angle_beta   90.00
_cell.angle_gamma   90.00
#
_symmetry.space_group_name_H-M   'P 1'
#
loop_
_entity.id
_entity.type
_entity.pdbx_description
1 polymer ?
#
loop_
_entity_poly.entity_id
_entity_poly.type
_entity_poly.pdbx_seq_one_letter_code
_entity_poly.pdbx_strand_id
1 'polypeptide(L)'
;MKYTAIALAAMAAFATAAHAAPPMMSVEWTAQACDAFNKDPVLTNDLGTKWIKNNAGRGYKIIHLYRTDCGEATQTELKIQDKDGKAICVYGGAVQSPKMDYAVDYTMHATTDRWDEMGAGEYGPMKAMMFGRLKFTGPKMEAMSVMGPFEHFLLLPGKVPGDKACPHQVNG
;
A
#
# COMPACT_ATOMS: atom_id res chain seq x y z
N MET A 1 -50.55 13.37 -44.89
CA MET A 1 -50.51 12.34 -43.82
C MET A 1 -49.06 11.86 -43.75
N LYS A 2 -48.14 12.55 -43.05
CA LYS A 2 -47.83 12.51 -41.61
C LYS A 2 -47.73 11.10 -41.03
N TYR A 3 -46.51 10.54 -41.04
CA TYR A 3 -46.07 9.57 -40.04
C TYR A 3 -44.65 9.96 -39.60
N THR A 4 -44.59 10.78 -38.55
CA THR A 4 -43.38 11.08 -37.80
C THR A 4 -43.09 9.89 -36.88
N ALA A 5 -42.01 9.14 -37.17
CA ALA A 5 -41.48 8.14 -36.26
C ALA A 5 -40.76 8.86 -35.11
N ILE A 6 -41.29 8.74 -33.90
CA ILE A 6 -40.65 9.22 -32.67
C ILE A 6 -39.68 8.13 -32.21
N ALA A 7 -38.39 8.38 -32.32
CA ALA A 7 -37.36 7.56 -31.69
C ALA A 7 -37.24 7.95 -30.21
N LEU A 8 -37.70 7.08 -29.30
CA LEU A 8 -37.37 7.19 -27.88
C LEU A 8 -35.92 6.72 -27.67
N ALA A 9 -35.00 7.66 -27.44
CA ALA A 9 -33.68 7.35 -26.92
C ALA A 9 -33.77 7.09 -25.41
N ALA A 10 -33.65 5.83 -25.00
CA ALA A 10 -33.49 5.46 -23.60
C ALA A 10 -32.06 5.82 -23.15
N MET A 11 -31.89 7.00 -22.53
CA MET A 11 -30.67 7.33 -21.81
C MET A 11 -30.61 6.51 -20.52
N ALA A 12 -29.85 5.42 -20.53
CA ALA A 12 -29.41 4.75 -19.32
C ALA A 12 -28.42 5.68 -18.61
N ALA A 13 -28.90 6.44 -17.62
CA ALA A 13 -28.04 7.16 -16.70
C ALA A 13 -27.30 6.13 -15.85
N PHE A 14 -26.03 5.88 -16.17
CA PHE A 14 -25.11 5.22 -15.25
C PHE A 14 -24.93 6.16 -14.07
N ALA A 15 -25.69 5.94 -13.00
CA ALA A 15 -25.41 6.53 -11.71
C ALA A 15 -24.04 6.01 -11.26
N THR A 16 -22.99 6.84 -11.38
CA THR A 16 -21.72 6.58 -10.71
C THR A 16 -22.01 6.65 -9.22
N ALA A 17 -22.22 5.49 -8.59
CA ALA A 17 -22.21 5.38 -7.15
C ALA A 17 -20.86 5.92 -6.66
N ALA A 18 -20.88 7.06 -5.97
CA ALA A 18 -19.72 7.56 -5.25
C ALA A 18 -19.44 6.57 -4.12
N HIS A 19 -18.64 5.54 -4.39
CA HIS A 19 -18.10 4.70 -3.33
C HIS A 19 -17.24 5.61 -2.46
N ALA A 20 -17.57 5.67 -1.16
CA ALA A 20 -16.69 6.28 -0.18
C ALA A 20 -15.32 5.59 -0.25
N ALA A 21 -14.25 6.37 -0.14
CA ALA A 21 -12.91 5.80 -0.10
C ALA A 21 -12.82 4.84 1.11
N PRO A 22 -12.22 3.66 0.97
CA PRO A 22 -12.07 2.76 2.10
C PRO A 22 -11.19 3.40 3.18
N PRO A 23 -11.29 2.99 4.45
CA PRO A 23 -10.37 3.44 5.49
C PRO A 23 -8.92 3.20 5.08
N MET A 24 -8.06 4.21 5.22
CA MET A 24 -6.63 4.06 4.91
C MET A 24 -6.03 2.89 5.70
N MET A 25 -5.28 2.02 5.02
CA MET A 25 -4.72 0.76 5.57
C MET A 25 -5.76 -0.29 5.97
N SER A 26 -7.00 -0.18 5.51
CA SER A 26 -7.93 -1.32 5.50
C SER A 26 -7.51 -2.39 4.48
N VAL A 27 -8.15 -3.56 4.55
CA VAL A 27 -7.96 -4.65 3.59
C VAL A 27 -8.18 -4.16 2.15
N GLU A 28 -9.26 -3.42 1.89
CA GLU A 28 -9.57 -2.89 0.57
C GLU A 28 -8.54 -1.84 0.12
N TRP A 29 -8.20 -0.89 1.00
CA TRP A 29 -7.17 0.11 0.69
C TRP A 29 -5.81 -0.56 0.38
N THR A 30 -5.46 -1.62 1.10
CA THR A 30 -4.18 -2.34 0.93
C THR A 30 -4.13 -3.09 -0.41
N ALA A 31 -5.26 -3.63 -0.88
CA ALA A 31 -5.37 -4.16 -2.23
C ALA A 31 -5.12 -3.07 -3.29
N GLN A 32 -5.73 -1.90 -3.12
CA GLN A 32 -5.50 -0.75 -4.02
C GLN A 32 -4.05 -0.24 -3.96
N ALA A 33 -3.42 -0.26 -2.78
CA ALA A 33 -2.01 0.07 -2.61
C ALA A 33 -1.07 -0.93 -3.29
N CYS A 34 -1.43 -2.21 -3.32
CA CYS A 34 -0.72 -3.23 -4.09
C CYS A 34 -0.75 -2.93 -5.60
N ASP A 35 -1.91 -2.53 -6.12
CA ASP A 35 -2.04 -2.10 -7.52
C ASP A 35 -1.26 -0.82 -7.80
N ALA A 36 -1.28 0.15 -6.88
CA ALA A 36 -0.53 1.40 -7.01
C ALA A 36 0.99 1.14 -6.96
N PHE A 37 1.46 0.24 -6.09
CA PHE A 37 2.85 -0.22 -6.05
C PHE A 37 3.29 -0.73 -7.43
N ASN A 38 2.48 -1.58 -8.06
CA ASN A 38 2.78 -2.17 -9.37
C ASN A 38 2.78 -1.16 -10.52
N LYS A 39 2.14 0.00 -10.35
CA LYS A 39 2.11 1.09 -11.34
C LYS A 39 3.28 2.06 -11.18
N ASP A 40 4.03 1.99 -10.08
CA ASP A 40 5.18 2.85 -9.84
C ASP A 40 6.47 2.18 -10.37
N PRO A 41 7.11 2.74 -11.41
CA PRO A 41 8.30 2.14 -11.99
C PRO A 41 9.52 2.17 -11.06
N VAL A 42 9.59 3.10 -10.11
CA VAL A 42 10.68 3.13 -9.11
C VAL A 42 10.50 1.98 -8.12
N LEU A 43 9.26 1.76 -7.66
CA LEU A 43 8.97 0.61 -6.79
C LEU A 43 9.24 -0.71 -7.50
N THR A 44 8.77 -0.87 -8.74
CA THR A 44 8.88 -2.16 -9.42
C THR A 44 10.28 -2.47 -9.94
N ASN A 45 11.00 -1.49 -10.50
CA ASN A 45 12.31 -1.73 -11.11
C ASN A 45 13.44 -1.68 -10.08
N ASP A 46 13.51 -0.65 -9.24
CA ASP A 46 14.69 -0.41 -8.39
C ASP A 46 14.73 -1.38 -7.22
N LEU A 47 13.56 -1.78 -6.69
CA LEU A 47 13.46 -2.88 -5.73
C LEU A 47 13.61 -4.28 -6.36
N GLY A 48 13.48 -4.38 -7.70
CA GLY A 48 13.61 -5.61 -8.48
C GLY A 48 15.03 -6.20 -8.51
N THR A 49 16.01 -5.44 -8.02
CA THR A 49 17.43 -5.82 -8.07
C THR A 49 17.87 -6.59 -6.82
N LYS A 50 18.58 -5.95 -5.88
CA LYS A 50 19.15 -6.60 -4.69
C LYS A 50 18.09 -6.87 -3.62
N TRP A 51 17.18 -5.92 -3.44
CA TRP A 51 16.19 -5.96 -2.36
C TRP A 51 15.28 -7.19 -2.49
N ILE A 52 14.54 -7.35 -3.59
CA ILE A 52 13.58 -8.46 -3.71
C ILE A 52 14.25 -9.85 -3.70
N LYS A 53 15.53 -9.92 -4.10
CA LYS A 53 16.33 -11.15 -4.08
C LYS A 53 16.73 -11.57 -2.67
N ASN A 54 16.81 -10.65 -1.72
CA ASN A 54 16.99 -10.98 -0.31
C ASN A 54 15.66 -11.43 0.32
N ASN A 55 15.17 -12.61 -0.06
CA ASN A 55 13.88 -13.15 0.37
C ASN A 55 14.00 -14.42 1.22
N ALA A 56 15.19 -14.68 1.79
CA ALA A 56 15.53 -15.89 2.54
C ALA A 56 15.25 -17.20 1.79
N GLY A 57 15.31 -17.17 0.45
CA GLY A 57 15.01 -18.33 -0.40
C GLY A 57 13.52 -18.65 -0.54
N ARG A 58 12.62 -17.85 0.04
CA ARG A 58 11.15 -18.06 -0.02
C ARG A 58 10.53 -17.55 -1.32
N GLY A 59 11.24 -16.72 -2.07
CA GLY A 59 10.75 -16.09 -3.29
C GLY A 59 9.79 -14.90 -3.07
N TYR A 60 9.58 -14.47 -1.83
CA TYR A 60 8.78 -13.30 -1.48
C TYR A 60 9.28 -12.57 -0.24
N LYS A 61 8.89 -11.30 -0.13
CA LYS A 61 8.96 -10.49 1.08
C LYS A 61 7.56 -10.11 1.53
N ILE A 62 7.36 -9.99 2.83
CA ILE A 62 6.12 -9.53 3.46
C ILE A 62 6.33 -8.13 4.01
N ILE A 63 5.35 -7.27 3.78
CA ILE A 63 5.24 -5.96 4.41
C ILE A 63 3.91 -5.90 5.14
N HIS A 64 3.96 -5.68 6.44
CA HIS A 64 2.80 -5.43 7.26
C HIS A 64 2.65 -3.94 7.57
N LEU A 65 1.40 -3.44 7.48
CA LEU A 65 1.07 -2.02 7.56
C LEU A 65 -0.08 -1.79 8.54
N TYR A 66 -0.01 -0.74 9.36
CA TYR A 66 -1.16 -0.24 10.11
C TYR A 66 -1.00 1.21 10.57
N ARG A 67 -2.10 1.77 11.07
CA ARG A 67 -2.10 3.09 11.74
C ARG A 67 -2.03 2.89 13.25
N THR A 68 -1.03 3.46 13.90
CA THR A 68 -0.75 3.30 15.34
C THR A 68 -1.96 3.68 16.20
N ASP A 69 -2.66 4.74 15.84
CA ASP A 69 -3.87 5.25 16.49
C ASP A 69 -5.12 4.37 16.29
N CYS A 70 -5.07 3.40 15.37
CA CYS A 70 -6.10 2.36 15.21
C CYS A 70 -5.73 1.02 15.84
N GLY A 71 -4.46 0.82 16.18
CA GLY A 71 -3.94 -0.36 16.86
C GLY A 71 -3.46 -1.48 15.91
N GLU A 72 -2.53 -2.29 16.41
CA GLU A 72 -1.87 -3.38 15.65
C GLU A 72 -2.87 -4.44 15.14
N ALA A 73 -4.00 -4.64 15.81
CA ALA A 73 -5.03 -5.58 15.38
C ALA A 73 -5.70 -5.21 14.04
N THR A 74 -5.49 -3.99 13.52
CA THR A 74 -5.97 -3.58 12.19
C THR A 74 -4.96 -3.82 11.08
N GLN A 75 -3.85 -4.51 11.37
CA GLN A 75 -2.76 -4.71 10.43
C GLN A 75 -3.16 -5.47 9.17
N THR A 76 -2.62 -5.00 8.04
CA THR A 76 -2.79 -5.59 6.71
C THR A 76 -1.43 -5.99 6.13
N GLU A 77 -1.46 -6.68 5.00
CA GLU A 77 -0.31 -7.30 4.37
C GLU A 77 -0.18 -6.92 2.90
N LEU A 78 1.04 -6.61 2.47
CA LEU A 78 1.49 -6.68 1.09
C LEU A 78 2.50 -7.82 0.96
N LYS A 79 2.37 -8.61 -0.10
CA LYS A 79 3.32 -9.65 -0.49
C LYS A 79 3.99 -9.25 -1.78
N ILE A 80 5.30 -9.09 -1.75
CA ILE A 80 6.11 -8.68 -2.91
C ILE A 80 6.93 -9.87 -3.39
N GLN A 81 6.94 -10.13 -4.69
CA GLN A 81 7.68 -11.22 -5.33
C GLN A 81 8.60 -10.68 -6.43
N ASP A 82 9.69 -11.39 -6.68
CA ASP A 82 10.47 -11.18 -7.90
C ASP A 82 9.68 -11.79 -9.07
N LYS A 83 9.36 -10.97 -10.06
CA LYS A 83 8.86 -11.42 -11.36
C LYS A 83 9.69 -10.75 -12.44
N ASP A 84 10.49 -11.55 -13.13
CA ASP A 84 11.33 -11.12 -14.25
C ASP A 84 12.26 -9.95 -13.90
N GLY A 85 12.85 -9.97 -12.69
CA GLY A 85 13.75 -8.93 -12.21
C GLY A 85 13.05 -7.66 -11.73
N LYS A 86 11.73 -7.74 -11.48
CA LYS A 86 10.92 -6.66 -10.89
C LYS A 86 10.35 -7.10 -9.55
N ALA A 87 10.30 -6.17 -8.61
CA ALA A 87 9.52 -6.34 -7.40
C ALA A 87 8.05 -6.10 -7.76
N ILE A 88 7.21 -7.13 -7.68
CA ILE A 88 5.78 -7.04 -7.99
C ILE A 88 5.00 -7.37 -6.73
N CYS A 89 4.09 -6.48 -6.34
CA CYS A 89 3.09 -6.79 -5.33
C CYS A 89 2.08 -7.80 -5.91
N VAL A 90 2.03 -8.99 -5.34
CA VAL A 90 1.16 -10.09 -5.79
C VAL A 90 -0.05 -10.32 -4.90
N TYR A 91 -0.07 -9.67 -3.73
CA TYR A 91 -1.18 -9.70 -2.80
C TYR A 91 -1.17 -8.45 -1.94
N GLY A 92 -2.35 -7.85 -1.75
CA GLY A 92 -2.60 -6.79 -0.79
C GLY A 92 -3.93 -7.05 -0.09
N GLY A 93 -3.96 -7.07 1.24
CA GLY A 93 -5.20 -7.33 1.97
C GLY A 93 -4.98 -7.76 3.42
N ALA A 94 -5.82 -8.68 3.90
CA ALA A 94 -5.73 -9.22 5.25
C ALA A 94 -4.40 -9.95 5.50
N VAL A 95 -3.97 -10.04 6.76
CA VAL A 95 -2.74 -10.76 7.10
C VAL A 95 -2.90 -12.24 6.75
N GLN A 96 -2.00 -12.75 5.90
CA GLN A 96 -1.88 -14.18 5.58
C GLN A 96 -0.64 -14.79 6.24
N SER A 97 0.32 -13.95 6.63
CA SER A 97 1.63 -14.35 7.12
C SER A 97 1.82 -13.87 8.57
N PRO A 98 1.15 -14.47 9.58
CA PRO A 98 1.20 -13.98 10.96
C PRO A 98 2.59 -14.17 11.63
N LYS A 99 3.45 -15.01 11.05
CA LYS A 99 4.83 -15.19 11.48
C LYS A 99 5.76 -14.48 10.50
N MET A 100 6.39 -13.41 10.96
CA MET A 100 7.33 -12.60 10.17
C MET A 100 8.76 -13.12 10.30
N ASP A 101 9.51 -13.07 9.20
CA ASP A 101 10.97 -13.23 9.23
C ASP A 101 11.63 -11.85 9.11
N TYR A 102 11.90 -11.21 10.25
CA TYR A 102 12.44 -9.85 10.28
C TYR A 102 13.90 -9.71 9.78
N ALA A 103 14.52 -10.79 9.31
CA ALA A 103 15.73 -10.69 8.51
C ALA A 103 15.44 -10.16 7.09
N VAL A 104 14.20 -10.33 6.59
CA VAL A 104 13.81 -9.99 5.22
C VAL A 104 12.45 -9.31 5.07
N ASP A 105 11.59 -9.42 6.08
CA ASP A 105 10.23 -8.88 6.13
C ASP A 105 10.17 -7.58 6.95
N TYR A 106 9.08 -6.84 6.78
CA TYR A 106 8.90 -5.51 7.35
C TYR A 106 7.56 -5.36 8.06
N THR A 107 7.56 -4.68 9.19
CA THR A 107 6.36 -4.09 9.78
C THR A 107 6.56 -2.59 9.86
N MET A 108 5.57 -1.83 9.37
CA MET A 108 5.60 -0.37 9.32
C MET A 108 4.31 0.21 9.87
N HIS A 109 4.44 1.17 10.78
CA HIS A 109 3.28 1.85 11.35
C HIS A 109 3.61 3.28 11.80
N ALA A 110 2.62 4.15 11.71
CA ALA A 110 2.65 5.55 12.11
C ALA A 110 1.24 5.99 12.48
N THR A 111 1.06 7.15 13.11
CA THR A 111 -0.30 7.69 13.30
C THR A 111 -0.90 8.12 11.96
N THR A 112 -2.23 8.21 11.86
CA THR A 112 -2.95 8.69 10.66
C THR A 112 -2.32 9.97 10.09
N ASP A 113 -2.12 11.00 10.92
CA ASP A 113 -1.54 12.27 10.45
C ASP A 113 -0.12 12.11 9.89
N ARG A 114 0.70 11.21 10.46
CA ARG A 114 2.05 10.97 9.93
C ARG A 114 2.02 10.24 8.59
N TRP A 115 1.08 9.32 8.41
CA TRP A 115 0.86 8.68 7.12
C TRP A 115 0.40 9.70 6.07
N ASP A 116 -0.49 10.61 6.42
CA ASP A 116 -0.94 11.69 5.53
C ASP A 116 0.23 12.60 5.13
N GLU A 117 1.00 13.09 6.10
CA GLU A 117 2.15 13.98 5.84
C GLU A 117 3.21 13.28 4.96
N MET A 118 3.49 12.00 5.20
CA MET A 118 4.40 11.21 4.35
C MET A 118 3.82 10.99 2.95
N GLY A 119 2.51 10.69 2.85
CA GLY A 119 1.79 10.54 1.59
C GLY A 119 1.80 11.81 0.73
N ALA A 120 1.75 12.98 1.38
CA ALA A 120 1.85 14.28 0.73
C ALA A 120 3.29 14.66 0.32
N GLY A 121 4.30 13.85 0.70
CA GLY A 121 5.70 14.13 0.44
C GLY A 121 6.32 15.21 1.34
N GLU A 122 5.65 15.60 2.42
CA GLU A 122 6.17 16.60 3.36
C GLU A 122 7.34 16.06 4.20
N TYR A 123 7.42 14.73 4.33
CA TYR A 123 8.52 14.02 4.99
C TYR A 123 9.10 12.92 4.12
N GLY A 124 10.28 13.18 3.55
CA GLY A 124 11.10 12.11 2.99
C GLY A 124 11.47 11.06 4.06
N PRO A 125 11.73 9.81 3.67
CA PRO A 125 11.90 8.70 4.62
C PRO A 125 12.99 8.91 5.68
N MET A 126 14.07 9.64 5.34
CA MET A 126 15.13 9.94 6.30
C MET A 126 14.60 10.76 7.48
N LYS A 127 13.78 11.77 7.23
CA LYS A 127 13.17 12.57 8.31
C LYS A 127 12.16 11.73 9.10
N ALA A 128 11.37 10.90 8.41
CA ALA A 128 10.39 10.03 9.05
C ALA A 128 11.06 9.04 10.04
N MET A 129 12.19 8.45 9.64
CA MET A 129 12.96 7.55 10.51
C MET A 129 13.75 8.31 11.59
N MET A 130 14.42 9.41 11.25
CA MET A 130 15.23 10.19 12.20
C MET A 130 14.41 10.78 13.34
N PHE A 131 13.18 11.26 13.05
CA PHE A 131 12.27 11.77 14.07
C PHE A 131 11.37 10.68 14.69
N GLY A 132 11.57 9.41 14.32
CA GLY A 132 10.80 8.28 14.85
C GLY A 132 9.30 8.35 14.56
N ARG A 133 8.92 9.05 13.48
CA ARG A 133 7.53 9.30 13.05
C ARG A 133 6.95 8.12 12.27
N LEU A 134 7.82 7.37 11.62
CA LEU A 134 7.54 6.02 11.15
C LEU A 134 8.21 5.03 12.09
N LYS A 135 7.43 4.11 12.65
CA LYS A 135 7.94 2.95 13.35
C LYS A 135 8.16 1.84 12.35
N PHE A 136 9.32 1.20 12.46
CA PHE A 136 9.82 0.26 11.48
C PHE A 136 10.52 -0.90 12.19
N THR A 137 10.08 -2.11 11.87
CA THR A 137 10.68 -3.38 12.28
C THR A 137 11.07 -4.16 11.02
N GLY A 138 12.30 -4.65 10.95
CA GLY A 138 12.86 -5.33 9.77
C GLY A 138 14.35 -4.99 9.57
N PRO A 139 14.98 -5.41 8.47
CA PRO A 139 16.39 -5.20 8.19
C PRO A 139 16.69 -3.73 7.85
N LYS A 140 16.91 -2.90 8.89
CA LYS A 140 17.13 -1.44 8.76
C LYS A 140 18.24 -1.07 7.77
N MET A 141 19.36 -1.81 7.78
CA MET A 141 20.47 -1.55 6.86
C MET A 141 20.08 -1.77 5.39
N GLU A 142 19.26 -2.78 5.12
CA GLU A 142 18.74 -3.03 3.78
C GLU A 142 17.77 -1.93 3.35
N ALA A 143 16.84 -1.54 4.23
CA ALA A 143 15.92 -0.43 3.95
C ALA A 143 16.68 0.88 3.67
N MET A 144 17.77 1.14 4.41
CA MET A 144 18.65 2.29 4.17
C MET A 144 19.41 2.23 2.85
N SER A 145 19.56 1.05 2.23
CA SER A 145 20.19 0.91 0.92
C SER A 145 19.24 1.20 -0.25
N VAL A 146 17.93 1.27 0.00
CA VAL A 146 16.89 1.52 -1.00
C VAL A 146 16.04 2.75 -0.66
N MET A 147 16.69 3.83 -0.20
CA MET A 147 15.98 5.01 0.28
C MET A 147 15.05 5.66 -0.75
N GLY A 148 15.46 5.72 -2.02
CA GLY A 148 14.64 6.29 -3.09
C GLY A 148 13.34 5.50 -3.29
N PRO A 149 13.39 4.18 -3.54
CA PRO A 149 12.17 3.38 -3.63
C PRO A 149 11.35 3.37 -2.33
N PHE A 150 12.01 3.43 -1.17
CA PHE A 150 11.31 3.54 0.10
C PHE A 150 10.51 4.86 0.22
N GLU A 151 11.00 5.97 -0.35
CA GLU A 151 10.23 7.22 -0.48
C GLU A 151 8.98 7.04 -1.32
N HIS A 152 9.10 6.38 -2.48
CA HIS A 152 7.95 6.08 -3.33
C HIS A 152 6.89 5.22 -2.63
N PHE A 153 7.33 4.32 -1.74
CA PHE A 153 6.43 3.52 -0.91
C PHE A 153 5.68 4.41 0.10
N LEU A 154 6.37 5.34 0.77
CA LEU A 154 5.76 6.26 1.72
C LEU A 154 4.79 7.27 1.07
N LEU A 155 4.88 7.48 -0.25
CA LEU A 155 3.93 8.30 -1.02
C LEU A 155 2.62 7.57 -1.34
N LEU A 156 2.51 6.25 -1.15
CA LEU A 156 1.29 5.50 -1.47
C LEU A 156 0.03 6.02 -0.75
N PRO A 157 0.06 6.36 0.57
CA PRO A 157 -1.04 7.05 1.26
C PRO A 157 -1.58 8.30 0.55
N GLY A 158 -0.74 9.07 -0.14
CA GLY A 158 -1.18 10.24 -0.91
C GLY A 158 -1.65 9.93 -2.33
N LYS A 159 -1.35 8.72 -2.84
CA LYS A 159 -1.72 8.26 -4.19
C LYS A 159 -3.00 7.41 -4.20
N VAL A 160 -3.30 6.72 -3.10
CA VAL A 160 -4.45 5.82 -2.96
C VAL A 160 -5.49 6.48 -2.07
N PRO A 161 -6.70 6.79 -2.57
CA PRO A 161 -7.75 7.39 -1.76
C PRO A 161 -8.04 6.55 -0.52
N GLY A 162 -7.95 7.17 0.66
CA GLY A 162 -8.28 6.53 1.92
C GLY A 162 -8.90 7.53 2.89
N ASP A 163 -9.93 7.12 3.60
CA ASP A 163 -10.52 7.95 4.65
C ASP A 163 -9.80 7.76 6.00
N LYS A 164 -10.16 8.61 6.97
CA LYS A 164 -9.56 8.64 8.31
C LYS A 164 -10.27 7.75 9.33
N ALA A 165 -11.37 7.07 8.99
CA ALA A 165 -11.97 6.09 9.90
C ALA A 165 -10.94 4.98 10.18
N CYS A 166 -10.98 4.41 11.38
CA CYS A 166 -10.11 3.27 11.66
C CYS A 166 -10.62 2.02 10.91
N PRO A 167 -9.73 1.25 10.27
CA PRO A 167 -10.13 -0.02 9.70
C PRO A 167 -10.70 -0.94 10.78
N HIS A 168 -11.62 -1.82 10.36
CA HIS A 168 -12.08 -2.90 11.22
C HIS A 168 -10.89 -3.84 11.53
N GLN A 169 -10.89 -4.44 12.72
CA GLN A 169 -9.88 -5.43 13.08
C GLN A 169 -9.87 -6.57 12.06
N VAL A 170 -8.68 -6.95 11.64
CA VAL A 170 -8.49 -7.88 10.51
C VAL A 170 -8.58 -9.34 10.97
N ASN A 171 -8.71 -9.59 12.28
CA ASN A 171 -8.95 -10.91 12.86
C ASN A 171 -9.95 -10.86 14.01
N GLY A 172 -11.04 -11.62 13.86
CA GLY A 172 -11.68 -12.41 14.91
C GLY A 172 -11.48 -13.89 14.59
#